data_AF-A0A938MYC1-F1
#
_entry.id   AF-A0A938MYC1-F1
#
_cell.length_a   1.000
_cell.length_b   1.000
_cell.length_c   1.000
_cell.angle_alpha   90.00
_cell.angle_beta   90.00
_cell.angle_gamma   90.00
#
_symmetry.space_group_name_H-M   'P 1'
#
loop_
_entity.id
_entity.type
_entity.pdbx_description
1 polymer ?
#
loop_
_entity_poly.entity_id
_entity_poly.type
_entity_poly.pdbx_seq_one_letter_code
_entity_poly.pdbx_strand_id
1 'polypeptide(L)'
;MSIQTVDRPASSALFTDAESAPAVSWRRESGAAIGSAAMPGHSRPVMIPFAGGELVFSEAPPDWFLPIIERIRALHALAENWDSYGGRPVNAHCAATAISLLLNVLEPNMPEPAVVPTNGGGLQIEWHRDAVDIEIEVQSPSRLYVAFEDEKTGEQWEKQISGDLHLPVPLLARLAAMK
;
A
#
# COMPACT_ATOMS: atom_id res chain seq x y z
N MET A 1 36.45 -13.62 -5.77
CA MET A 1 35.75 -12.60 -4.96
C MET A 1 35.48 -11.42 -5.89
N SER A 2 34.27 -11.36 -6.44
CA SER A 2 33.76 -10.23 -7.23
C SER A 2 32.25 -10.21 -7.05
N ILE A 3 31.75 -9.11 -6.51
CA ILE A 3 30.33 -8.81 -6.35
C ILE A 3 29.93 -8.00 -7.59
N GLN A 4 28.98 -8.49 -8.37
CA GLN A 4 28.33 -7.69 -9.41
C GLN A 4 27.02 -7.12 -8.84
N THR A 5 26.96 -5.79 -8.82
CA THR A 5 25.78 -4.96 -8.59
C THR A 5 24.78 -5.19 -9.72
N VAL A 6 23.54 -5.48 -9.37
CA VAL A 6 22.41 -5.49 -10.31
C VAL A 6 21.59 -4.23 -10.04
N ASP A 7 21.53 -3.35 -11.03
CA ASP A 7 20.68 -2.15 -11.05
C ASP A 7 19.21 -2.55 -10.91
N ARG A 8 18.52 -1.93 -9.94
CA ARG A 8 17.06 -1.97 -9.82
C ARG A 8 16.46 -0.85 -10.69
N PRO A 9 15.37 -1.09 -11.43
CA PRO A 9 14.73 -0.03 -12.19
C PRO A 9 13.97 0.92 -11.24
N ALA A 10 14.15 2.23 -11.45
CA ALA A 10 13.36 3.28 -10.83
C ALA A 10 11.93 3.25 -11.40
N SER A 11 10.94 3.02 -10.54
CA SER A 11 9.53 3.14 -10.94
C SER A 11 9.13 4.61 -10.88
N SER A 12 8.98 5.23 -12.05
CA SER A 12 8.38 6.55 -12.21
C SER A 12 6.93 6.36 -12.65
N ALA A 13 5.98 6.57 -11.75
CA ALA A 13 4.57 6.67 -12.09
C ALA A 13 4.16 8.14 -12.00
N LEU A 14 3.94 8.76 -13.16
CA LEU A 14 3.33 10.07 -13.28
C LEU A 14 1.81 9.88 -13.27
N PHE A 15 1.12 10.54 -12.33
CA PHE A 15 -0.35 10.62 -12.30
C PHE A 15 -0.84 11.75 -13.20
N THR A 16 -1.87 11.49 -14.00
CA THR A 16 -2.67 12.52 -14.68
C THR A 16 -4.15 12.31 -14.35
N ASP A 17 -4.84 13.40 -14.02
CA ASP A 17 -6.25 13.42 -13.66
C ASP A 17 -7.16 12.76 -14.71
N ALA A 18 -8.13 11.97 -14.25
CA ALA A 18 -9.27 11.57 -15.07
C ALA A 18 -10.55 11.46 -14.21
N GLU A 19 -11.43 12.44 -14.39
CA GLU A 19 -12.85 12.37 -14.05
C GLU A 19 -13.54 11.18 -14.75
N SER A 20 -14.56 10.65 -14.07
CA SER A 20 -15.62 9.77 -14.57
C SER A 20 -15.27 8.28 -14.79
N ALA A 21 -15.58 7.44 -13.79
CA ALA A 21 -15.64 5.98 -13.94
C ALA A 21 -17.10 5.47 -13.93
N PRO A 22 -17.53 4.63 -14.89
CA PRO A 22 -18.83 3.98 -14.83
C PRO A 22 -18.79 2.71 -13.95
N ALA A 23 -19.95 2.34 -13.40
CA ALA A 23 -20.13 1.20 -12.51
C ALA A 23 -19.77 -0.14 -13.17
N VAL A 24 -18.89 -0.92 -12.53
CA VAL A 24 -18.42 -2.24 -13.00
C VAL A 24 -19.43 -3.32 -12.60
N SER A 25 -20.02 -3.99 -13.60
CA SER A 25 -20.84 -5.19 -13.42
C SER A 25 -20.01 -6.46 -13.63
N TRP A 26 -19.93 -7.32 -12.62
CA TRP A 26 -19.19 -8.58 -12.70
C TRP A 26 -19.98 -9.66 -13.43
N ARG A 27 -19.59 -9.99 -14.68
CA ARG A 27 -20.00 -11.23 -15.35
C ARG A 27 -18.78 -12.16 -15.43
N ARG A 28 -18.86 -13.33 -14.78
CA ARG A 28 -17.92 -14.44 -15.04
C ARG A 28 -18.26 -15.03 -16.41
N GLU A 29 -17.28 -15.07 -17.30
CA GLU A 29 -17.33 -15.99 -18.44
C GLU A 29 -16.19 -17.00 -18.35
N SER A 30 -16.59 -18.27 -18.49
CA SER A 30 -15.76 -19.47 -18.42
C SER A 30 -15.50 -19.97 -19.85
N GLY A 31 -14.29 -20.45 -20.11
CA GLY A 31 -13.90 -21.25 -21.29
C GLY A 31 -13.10 -20.48 -22.34
N ALA A 32 -12.08 -21.00 -23.02
CA ALA A 32 -11.54 -22.35 -23.10
C ALA A 32 -10.06 -22.28 -23.52
N ALA A 33 -9.30 -23.35 -23.22
CA ALA A 33 -7.88 -23.46 -23.47
C ALA A 33 -7.54 -23.72 -24.95
N ILE A 34 -6.45 -23.11 -25.43
CA ILE A 34 -5.63 -23.63 -26.53
C ILE A 34 -4.16 -23.50 -26.12
N GLY A 35 -3.46 -24.62 -26.23
CA GLY A 35 -2.18 -24.89 -25.58
C GLY A 35 -0.99 -24.14 -26.18
N SER A 36 -0.02 -23.86 -25.31
CA SER A 36 1.39 -23.74 -25.67
C SER A 36 2.20 -24.23 -24.48
N ALA A 37 3.26 -24.98 -24.76
CA ALA A 37 4.07 -25.71 -23.81
C ALA A 37 4.55 -24.82 -22.65
N ALA A 38 4.10 -25.11 -21.43
CA ALA A 38 4.49 -24.38 -20.24
C ALA A 38 5.91 -24.77 -19.84
N MET A 39 6.86 -23.85 -20.01
CA MET A 39 8.09 -23.84 -19.24
C MET A 39 7.73 -23.72 -17.74
N PRO A 40 8.25 -24.57 -16.85
CA PRO A 40 7.96 -24.44 -15.42
C PRO A 40 8.56 -23.12 -14.90
N GLY A 41 7.73 -22.31 -14.24
CA GLY A 41 8.22 -21.23 -13.37
C GLY A 41 7.76 -19.80 -13.65
N HIS A 42 6.92 -19.54 -14.66
CA HIS A 42 6.39 -18.19 -14.87
C HIS A 42 4.90 -18.17 -14.53
N SER A 43 4.60 -17.76 -13.30
CA SER A 43 3.23 -17.36 -12.93
C SER A 43 2.77 -16.28 -13.90
N ARG A 44 1.55 -16.41 -14.45
CA ARG A 44 0.97 -15.35 -15.27
C ARG A 44 0.83 -14.10 -14.39
N PRO A 45 1.20 -12.91 -14.90
CA PRO A 45 1.02 -11.70 -14.12
C PRO A 45 -0.46 -11.51 -13.79
N VAL A 46 -0.74 -11.10 -12.55
CA VAL A 46 -2.07 -10.74 -12.09
C VAL A 46 -2.29 -9.29 -12.45
N MET A 47 -3.34 -9.01 -13.25
CA MET A 47 -3.71 -7.67 -13.67
C MET A 47 -4.97 -7.24 -12.92
N ILE A 48 -4.91 -6.07 -12.30
CA ILE A 48 -6.00 -5.52 -11.48
C ILE A 48 -6.32 -4.12 -11.97
N PRO A 49 -7.54 -3.84 -12.48
CA PRO A 49 -7.93 -2.49 -12.87
C PRO A 49 -7.88 -1.53 -11.67
N PHE A 50 -7.22 -0.39 -11.83
CA PHE A 50 -7.07 0.62 -10.78
C PHE A 50 -6.91 2.02 -11.36
N ALA A 51 -7.71 2.98 -10.89
CA ALA A 51 -7.63 4.40 -11.23
C ALA A 51 -7.53 4.71 -12.76
N GLY A 52 -8.28 3.97 -13.58
CA GLY A 52 -8.26 4.15 -15.05
C GLY A 52 -7.08 3.47 -15.77
N GLY A 53 -6.22 2.76 -15.04
CA GLY A 53 -5.16 1.88 -15.57
C GLY A 53 -5.23 0.47 -14.97
N GLU A 54 -4.10 -0.24 -14.99
CA GLU A 54 -3.96 -1.60 -14.46
C GLU A 54 -2.72 -1.70 -13.56
N LEU A 55 -2.89 -2.25 -12.35
CA LEU A 55 -1.79 -2.74 -11.53
C LEU A 55 -1.41 -4.14 -12.01
N VAL A 56 -0.12 -4.33 -12.29
CA VAL A 56 0.41 -5.61 -12.77
C VAL A 56 1.34 -6.18 -11.72
N PHE A 57 0.98 -7.35 -11.18
CA PHE A 57 1.79 -8.06 -10.21
C PHE A 57 2.39 -9.32 -10.84
N SER A 58 3.66 -9.60 -10.55
CA SER A 58 4.31 -10.84 -10.99
C SER A 58 3.77 -12.07 -10.27
N GLU A 59 3.27 -11.88 -9.05
CA GLU A 59 2.60 -12.88 -8.21
C GLU A 59 1.28 -12.31 -7.69
N ALA A 60 0.36 -13.15 -7.20
CA ALA A 60 -0.87 -12.62 -6.62
C ALA A 60 -0.53 -11.75 -5.39
N PRO A 61 -1.09 -10.52 -5.28
CA PRO A 61 -0.91 -9.73 -4.08
C PRO A 61 -1.58 -10.43 -2.88
N PRO A 62 -1.21 -10.07 -1.64
CA PRO A 62 -1.92 -10.56 -0.46
C PRO A 62 -3.43 -10.29 -0.55
N ASP A 63 -4.24 -11.23 -0.06
CA ASP A 63 -5.71 -11.16 -0.15
C ASP A 63 -6.29 -9.89 0.51
N TRP A 64 -5.55 -9.30 1.46
CA TRP A 64 -5.92 -8.06 2.14
C TRP A 64 -5.72 -6.80 1.29
N PHE A 65 -4.92 -6.84 0.22
CA PHE A 65 -4.54 -5.62 -0.50
C PHE A 65 -5.75 -4.91 -1.13
N LEU A 66 -6.60 -5.63 -1.86
CA LEU A 66 -7.79 -5.04 -2.48
C LEU A 66 -8.81 -4.51 -1.46
N PRO A 67 -9.14 -5.25 -0.38
CA PRO A 67 -9.91 -4.70 0.74
C PRO A 67 -9.36 -3.37 1.29
N ILE A 68 -8.04 -3.24 1.43
CA ILE A 68 -7.41 -2.00 1.91
C ILE A 68 -7.58 -0.87 0.90
N ILE A 69 -7.46 -1.11 -0.40
CA ILE A 69 -7.72 -0.09 -1.42
C ILE A 69 -9.17 0.42 -1.34
N GLU A 70 -10.14 -0.48 -1.17
CA GLU A 70 -11.55 -0.10 -1.00
C GLU A 70 -11.79 0.68 0.29
N ARG A 71 -11.08 0.31 1.37
CA ARG A 71 -11.12 1.06 2.63
C ARG A 71 -10.61 2.48 2.44
N ILE A 72 -9.46 2.66 1.79
CA ILE A 72 -8.89 3.99 1.50
C ILE A 72 -9.88 4.83 0.67
N ARG A 73 -10.53 4.22 -0.33
CA ARG A 73 -11.57 4.88 -1.13
C ARG A 73 -12.75 5.34 -0.26
N ALA A 74 -13.21 4.50 0.67
CA ALA A 74 -14.27 4.86 1.60
C ALA A 74 -13.86 6.00 2.55
N LEU A 75 -12.60 6.02 3.02
CA LEU A 75 -12.08 7.08 3.88
C LEU A 75 -11.96 8.43 3.14
N HIS A 76 -11.62 8.41 1.85
CA HIS A 76 -11.64 9.59 0.99
C HIS A 76 -13.07 10.13 0.77
N ALA A 77 -14.07 9.26 0.80
CA ALA A 77 -15.48 9.60 0.59
C ALA A 77 -16.22 10.01 1.88
N LEU A 78 -15.54 10.13 3.02
CA LEU A 78 -16.15 10.61 4.26
C LEU A 78 -16.72 12.03 4.07
N ALA A 79 -17.77 12.33 4.82
CA ALA A 79 -18.26 13.71 4.89
C ALA A 79 -17.29 14.57 5.72
N GLU A 80 -17.31 15.89 5.48
CA GLU A 80 -16.73 16.84 6.42
C GLU A 80 -17.36 16.67 7.81
N ASN A 81 -16.56 16.86 8.86
CA ASN A 81 -16.95 16.70 10.27
C ASN A 81 -17.49 15.30 10.61
N TRP A 82 -16.96 14.24 9.97
CA TRP A 82 -17.41 12.86 10.18
C TRP A 82 -17.24 12.35 11.63
N ASP A 83 -16.36 12.97 12.41
CA ASP A 83 -16.07 12.64 13.80
C ASP A 83 -16.76 13.57 14.82
N SER A 84 -17.53 14.57 14.38
CA SER A 84 -18.08 15.65 15.22
C SER A 84 -17.06 16.62 15.84
N TYR A 85 -15.76 16.48 15.54
CA TYR A 85 -14.66 17.31 16.03
C TYR A 85 -13.90 18.01 14.90
N GLY A 86 -14.53 18.18 13.74
CA GLY A 86 -13.98 18.88 12.58
C GLY A 86 -13.19 17.99 11.62
N GLY A 87 -13.29 16.66 11.76
CA GLY A 87 -12.60 15.67 10.93
C GLY A 87 -12.85 15.88 9.45
N ARG A 88 -11.77 15.97 8.68
CA ARG A 88 -11.82 16.09 7.22
C ARG A 88 -11.79 14.71 6.56
N PRO A 89 -12.39 14.56 5.37
CA PRO A 89 -12.12 13.38 4.54
C PRO A 89 -10.63 13.27 4.21
N VAL A 90 -10.17 12.04 3.98
CA VAL A 90 -8.79 11.81 3.54
C VAL A 90 -8.54 12.55 2.24
N ASN A 91 -7.45 13.29 2.13
CA ASN A 91 -7.07 13.98 0.91
C ASN A 91 -6.67 12.97 -0.17
N ALA A 92 -7.10 13.20 -1.43
CA ALA A 92 -6.79 12.31 -2.54
C ALA A 92 -5.28 12.07 -2.74
N HIS A 93 -4.44 13.08 -2.50
CA HIS A 93 -3.00 12.94 -2.62
C HIS A 93 -2.41 12.11 -1.48
N CYS A 94 -2.93 12.25 -0.25
CA CYS A 94 -2.53 11.38 0.87
C CYS A 94 -2.95 9.93 0.62
N ALA A 95 -4.15 9.71 0.07
CA ALA A 95 -4.60 8.38 -0.34
C ALA A 95 -3.68 7.77 -1.41
N ALA A 96 -3.32 8.54 -2.45
CA ALA A 96 -2.39 8.08 -3.49
C ALA A 96 -1.00 7.75 -2.94
N THR A 97 -0.47 8.58 -2.03
CA THR A 97 0.79 8.32 -1.34
C THR A 97 0.71 7.05 -0.48
N ALA A 98 -0.38 6.85 0.26
CA ALA A 98 -0.59 5.63 1.07
C ALA A 98 -0.61 4.37 0.21
N ILE A 99 -1.32 4.39 -0.92
CA ILE A 99 -1.37 3.27 -1.87
C ILE A 99 0.02 3.01 -2.46
N SER A 100 0.75 4.07 -2.80
CA SER A 100 2.11 3.96 -3.32
C SER A 100 3.06 3.36 -2.27
N LEU A 101 2.93 3.73 -0.99
CA LEU A 101 3.67 3.12 0.11
C LEU A 101 3.35 1.63 0.22
N LEU A 102 2.05 1.26 0.24
CA LEU A 102 1.62 -0.14 0.34
C LEU A 102 2.16 -1.00 -0.82
N LEU A 103 2.18 -0.47 -2.05
CA LEU A 103 2.75 -1.15 -3.21
C LEU A 103 4.27 -1.39 -3.08
N ASN A 104 5.01 -0.46 -2.46
CA ASN A 104 6.46 -0.59 -2.26
C ASN A 104 6.84 -1.61 -1.17
N VAL A 105 5.87 -2.03 -0.35
CA VAL A 105 6.10 -2.87 0.83
C VAL A 105 5.30 -4.17 0.75
N LEU A 106 4.67 -4.39 -0.41
CA LEU A 106 3.84 -5.54 -0.70
C LEU A 106 4.72 -6.79 -0.84
N GLU A 107 4.81 -7.54 0.24
CA GLU A 107 5.48 -8.85 0.29
C GLU A 107 4.47 -9.92 0.69
N PRO A 108 4.58 -11.17 0.18
CA PRO A 108 3.58 -12.22 0.39
C PRO A 108 3.23 -12.51 1.86
N ASN A 109 4.17 -12.27 2.78
CA ASN A 109 4.01 -12.55 4.22
C ASN A 109 3.73 -11.31 5.07
N MET A 110 3.46 -10.15 4.45
CA MET A 110 3.13 -8.95 5.20
C MET A 110 1.77 -9.08 5.87
N PRO A 111 1.68 -8.80 7.19
CA PRO A 111 0.40 -8.75 7.88
C PRO A 111 -0.48 -7.64 7.28
N GLU A 112 -1.80 -7.85 7.33
CA GLU A 112 -2.78 -6.84 6.96
C GLU A 112 -2.61 -5.60 7.85
N PRO A 113 -2.41 -4.40 7.28
CA PRO A 113 -2.42 -3.17 8.06
C PRO A 113 -3.84 -2.74 8.40
N ALA A 114 -4.00 -2.01 9.51
CA ALA A 114 -5.12 -1.11 9.65
C ALA A 114 -4.86 0.18 8.85
N VAL A 115 -5.92 0.75 8.27
CA VAL A 115 -5.86 2.09 7.68
C VAL A 115 -6.97 2.95 8.27
N VAL A 116 -6.60 4.12 8.80
CA VAL A 116 -7.51 5.04 9.50
C VAL A 116 -7.31 6.48 9.03
N PRO A 117 -8.37 7.31 8.99
CA PRO A 117 -8.24 8.72 8.63
C PRO A 117 -7.67 9.53 9.80
N THR A 118 -6.93 10.59 9.51
CA THR A 118 -6.57 11.59 10.53
C THR A 118 -7.51 12.78 10.47
N ASN A 119 -7.67 13.51 11.59
CA ASN A 119 -8.56 14.68 11.65
C ASN A 119 -8.20 15.73 10.57
N GLY A 120 -6.90 15.89 10.28
CA GLY A 120 -6.39 16.84 9.28
C GLY A 120 -6.63 16.48 7.81
N GLY A 121 -7.25 15.32 7.53
CA GLY A 121 -7.40 14.79 6.17
C GLY A 121 -6.18 14.00 5.67
N GLY A 122 -5.30 13.58 6.59
CA GLY A 122 -4.26 12.59 6.31
C GLY A 122 -4.77 11.16 6.47
N LEU A 123 -3.87 10.19 6.34
CA LEU A 123 -4.18 8.77 6.51
C LEU A 123 -3.06 8.08 7.27
N GLN A 124 -3.41 7.25 8.24
CA GLN A 124 -2.46 6.45 9.00
C GLN A 124 -2.58 4.97 8.60
N ILE A 125 -1.42 4.33 8.42
CA ILE A 125 -1.25 2.90 8.14
C ILE A 125 -0.57 2.28 9.34
N GLU A 126 -1.13 1.23 9.90
CA GLU A 126 -0.67 0.66 11.18
C GLU A 126 -0.54 -0.85 11.10
N TRP A 127 0.55 -1.36 11.64
CA TRP A 127 0.74 -2.79 11.88
C TRP A 127 1.02 -2.99 13.36
N HIS A 128 0.20 -3.84 14.00
CA HIS A 128 0.45 -4.36 15.32
C HIS A 128 0.63 -5.88 15.22
N ARG A 129 1.84 -6.38 15.49
CA ARG A 129 2.15 -7.82 15.46
C ARG A 129 3.23 -8.17 16.46
N ASP A 130 2.99 -9.24 17.24
CA ASP A 130 3.99 -9.82 18.13
C ASP A 130 4.66 -8.81 19.09
N ALA A 131 3.88 -7.86 19.60
CA ALA A 131 4.32 -6.76 20.45
C ALA A 131 5.28 -5.77 19.77
N VAL A 132 5.20 -5.69 18.44
CA VAL A 132 5.79 -4.64 17.63
C VAL A 132 4.67 -3.82 17.00
N ASP A 133 4.78 -2.51 17.15
CA ASP A 133 3.90 -1.51 16.59
C ASP A 133 4.65 -0.67 15.57
N ILE A 134 4.08 -0.55 14.37
CA ILE A 134 4.57 0.34 13.32
C ILE A 134 3.42 1.18 12.83
N GLU A 135 3.59 2.49 12.91
CA GLU A 135 2.63 3.47 12.42
C GLU A 135 3.29 4.34 11.36
N ILE A 136 2.59 4.56 10.25
CA ILE A 136 2.99 5.50 9.20
C ILE A 136 1.83 6.45 8.95
N GLU A 137 1.96 7.70 9.39
CA GLU A 137 1.01 8.77 9.10
C GLU A 137 1.44 9.51 7.84
N VAL A 138 0.59 9.49 6.82
CA VAL A 138 0.68 10.31 5.62
C VAL A 138 0.00 11.65 5.88
N GLN A 139 0.79 12.63 6.34
CA GLN A 139 0.32 13.99 6.60
C GLN A 139 0.17 14.81 5.32
N SER A 140 1.08 14.59 4.37
CA SER A 140 1.02 15.13 3.01
C SER A 140 1.87 14.25 2.07
N PRO A 141 1.80 14.44 0.74
CA PRO A 141 2.61 13.65 -0.19
C PRO A 141 4.12 13.73 0.03
N SER A 142 4.60 14.81 0.67
CA SER A 142 6.01 15.05 0.94
C SER A 142 6.37 14.96 2.42
N ARG A 143 5.42 14.61 3.29
CA ARG A 143 5.62 14.57 4.75
C ARG A 143 4.93 13.34 5.34
N LEU A 144 5.76 12.40 5.78
CA LEU A 144 5.33 11.24 6.55
C LEU A 144 5.81 11.37 7.99
N TYR A 145 5.07 10.78 8.90
CA TYR A 145 5.52 10.50 10.25
C TYR A 145 5.55 8.99 10.45
N VAL A 146 6.65 8.46 10.99
CA VAL A 146 6.81 7.03 11.22
C VAL A 146 7.12 6.81 12.69
N ALA A 147 6.38 5.93 13.34
CA ALA A 147 6.65 5.46 14.68
C ALA A 147 6.89 3.95 14.67
N PHE A 148 7.80 3.52 15.54
CA PHE A 148 8.12 2.13 15.80
C PHE A 148 8.23 1.92 17.31
N GLU A 149 7.65 0.84 17.79
CA GLU A 149 7.80 0.35 19.16
C GLU A 149 7.93 -1.18 19.16
N ASP A 150 8.84 -1.70 19.96
CA ASP A 150 9.01 -3.13 20.26
C ASP A 150 8.96 -3.30 21.78
N GLU A 151 7.81 -3.73 22.30
CA GLU A 151 7.57 -3.84 23.75
C GLU A 151 8.49 -4.87 24.41
N LYS A 152 8.98 -5.87 23.65
CA LYS A 152 9.81 -6.96 24.19
C LYS A 152 11.22 -6.48 24.47
N THR A 153 11.74 -5.59 23.63
CA THR A 153 13.10 -5.03 23.77
C THR A 153 13.10 -3.66 24.45
N GLY A 154 11.96 -2.97 24.45
CA GLY A 154 11.85 -1.57 24.84
C GLY A 154 12.42 -0.59 23.79
N GLU A 155 12.73 -1.07 22.58
CA GLU A 155 13.17 -0.22 21.48
C GLU A 155 11.97 0.59 20.97
N GLN A 156 12.11 1.92 20.97
CA GLN A 156 11.09 2.81 20.39
C GLN A 156 11.77 3.98 19.69
N TRP A 157 11.19 4.43 18.59
CA TRP A 157 11.60 5.65 17.92
C TRP A 157 10.49 6.22 17.05
N GLU A 158 10.59 7.51 16.80
CA GLU A 158 9.69 8.25 15.91
C GLU A 158 10.49 9.16 14.99
N LYS A 159 10.02 9.35 13.75
CA LYS A 159 10.71 10.17 12.76
C LYS A 159 9.77 10.77 11.75
N GLN A 160 9.92 12.08 11.53
CA GLN A 160 9.34 12.72 10.36
C GLN A 160 10.25 12.53 9.14
N ILE A 161 9.66 12.11 8.03
CA ILE A 161 10.34 11.87 6.76
C ILE A 161 9.80 12.87 5.75
N SER A 162 10.71 13.62 5.14
CA SER A 162 10.37 14.59 4.11
C SER A 162 11.04 14.22 2.79
N GLY A 163 10.28 14.27 1.69
CA GLY A 163 10.81 14.24 0.33
C GLY A 163 11.30 12.88 -0.23
N ASP A 164 11.70 11.92 0.60
CA ASP A 164 12.19 10.61 0.17
C ASP A 164 11.45 9.45 0.85
N LEU A 165 10.66 8.72 0.06
CA LEU A 165 9.80 7.62 0.52
C LEU A 165 10.57 6.30 0.68
N HIS A 166 11.89 6.25 0.44
CA HIS A 166 12.69 5.02 0.51
C HIS A 166 12.89 4.43 1.92
N LEU A 167 12.45 5.12 2.96
CA LEU A 167 12.81 4.83 4.36
C LEU A 167 12.05 3.68 5.07
N PRO A 168 10.81 3.27 4.74
CA PRO A 168 10.13 2.24 5.54
C PRO A 168 10.51 0.79 5.16
N VAL A 169 11.22 0.56 4.05
CA VAL A 169 11.49 -0.80 3.55
C VAL A 169 12.23 -1.70 4.56
N PRO A 170 13.32 -1.26 5.24
CA PRO A 170 14.02 -2.11 6.20
C PRO A 170 13.19 -2.42 7.47
N LEU A 171 12.29 -1.51 7.85
CA LEU A 171 11.41 -1.67 9.02
C LEU A 171 10.34 -2.72 8.75
N LEU A 172 9.72 -2.64 7.58
CA LEU A 172 8.66 -3.56 7.18
C LEU A 172 9.24 -4.94 6.85
N ALA A 173 10.51 -5.04 6.46
CA ALA A 173 11.23 -6.30 6.39
C ALA A 173 11.38 -6.99 7.77
N ARG A 174 11.49 -6.24 8.89
CA ARG A 174 11.45 -6.84 10.25
C ARG A 174 10.09 -7.47 10.53
N LEU A 175 8.98 -6.79 10.20
CA LEU A 175 7.63 -7.36 10.33
C LEU A 175 7.42 -8.60 9.49
N ALA A 176 7.81 -8.58 8.21
CA ALA A 176 7.64 -9.71 7.30
C ALA A 176 8.43 -10.96 7.73
N ALA A 177 9.52 -10.79 8.49
CA ALA A 177 10.36 -11.86 9.00
C ALA A 177 9.85 -12.48 10.32
N MET A 178 8.88 -11.83 10.99
CA MET A 178 8.27 -12.35 12.21
C MET A 178 7.23 -13.42 11.84
N LYS A 179 7.39 -14.63 12.40
CA LYS A 179 6.52 -15.79 12.15
C LYS A 179 5.45 -15.88 13.22
#